data_AF-A0A6N2RP43-F1
#
_entry.id   AF-A0A6N2RP43-F1
#
_cell.length_a   1.000
_cell.length_b   1.000
_cell.length_c   1.000
_cell.angle_alpha   90.00
_cell.angle_beta   90.00
_cell.angle_gamma   90.00
#
_symmetry.space_group_name_H-M   'P 1'
#
loop_
_entity.id
_entity.type
_entity.pdbx_description
1 polymer ?
#
loop_
_entity_poly.entity_id
_entity_poly.type
_entity_poly.pdbx_seq_one_letter_code
_entity_poly.pdbx_strand_id
1 'polypeptide(L)'
;MTTREPISIENGRVEIHAPENRVWLTRHQIADLFGVFVPAVGSNIRSILKSGILREERVYRRERNRDGGIVELYSLEMIAALAFRLKSGNAEAFRRWLVRRATTTAVVWQLPGMNTILN
;
A
#
# COMPACT_ATOMS: atom_id res chain seq x y z
N MET A 1 18.26 0.34 16.44
CA MET A 1 17.21 1.17 15.82
C MET A 1 16.21 0.22 15.19
N THR A 2 15.03 0.06 15.79
CA THR A 2 13.92 -0.72 15.22
C THR A 2 13.35 0.07 14.05
N THR A 3 13.74 -0.28 12.83
CA THR A 3 13.13 0.26 11.62
C THR A 3 11.67 -0.18 11.61
N ARG A 4 10.73 0.74 11.85
CA ARG A 4 9.29 0.46 11.72
C ARG A 4 8.99 0.01 10.29
N GLU A 5 8.07 -0.93 10.13
CA GLU A 5 7.61 -1.32 8.80
C GLU A 5 7.06 -0.09 8.04
N PRO A 6 7.26 0.01 6.72
CA PRO A 6 6.90 1.22 5.96
C PRO A 6 5.39 1.49 5.94
N ILE A 7 4.58 0.48 6.30
CA ILE A 7 3.14 0.55 6.41
C ILE A 7 2.68 -0.38 7.54
N SER A 8 1.67 0.03 8.30
CA SER A 8 1.01 -0.81 9.32
C SER A 8 -0.51 -0.67 9.27
N ILE A 9 -1.20 -1.73 9.71
CA ILE A 9 -2.66 -1.75 9.90
C ILE A 9 -2.96 -2.26 11.30
N GLU A 10 -3.48 -1.37 12.15
CA GLU A 10 -3.80 -1.67 13.54
C GLU A 10 -5.20 -1.15 13.87
N ASN A 11 -6.06 -2.00 14.44
CA ASN A 11 -7.44 -1.64 14.81
C ASN A 11 -8.21 -0.93 13.68
N GLY A 12 -8.01 -1.35 12.43
CA GLY A 12 -8.65 -0.76 11.25
C GLY A 12 -8.09 0.59 10.80
N ARG A 13 -7.06 1.11 11.45
CA ARG A 13 -6.30 2.30 11.03
C ARG A 13 -5.11 1.89 10.18
N VAL A 14 -4.92 2.57 9.06
CA VAL A 14 -3.76 2.39 8.19
C VAL A 14 -2.83 3.58 8.34
N GLU A 15 -1.56 3.29 8.59
CA GLU A 15 -0.50 4.30 8.71
C GLU A 15 0.63 3.97 7.73
N ILE A 16 1.10 4.99 7.00
CA ILE A 16 2.27 4.89 6.13
C ILE A 16 3.39 5.69 6.79
N HIS A 17 4.50 5.02 7.11
CA HIS A 17 5.65 5.58 7.83
C HIS A 17 6.80 5.98 6.89
N ALA A 18 6.67 5.70 5.58
CA ALA A 18 7.65 6.03 4.55
C ALA A 18 7.01 6.90 3.45
N PRO A 19 7.79 7.68 2.69
CA PRO A 19 7.29 8.29 1.46
C PRO A 19 6.62 7.24 0.55
N GLU A 20 5.53 7.59 -0.13
CA GLU A 20 4.74 6.62 -0.93
C GLU A 20 5.59 5.86 -1.95
N ASN A 21 6.55 6.54 -2.60
CA ASN A 21 7.48 5.95 -3.56
C ASN A 21 8.54 5.01 -2.93
N ARG A 22 8.58 4.93 -1.60
CA ARG A 22 9.51 4.08 -0.82
C ARG A 22 8.81 2.93 -0.11
N VAL A 23 7.51 2.74 -0.29
CA VAL A 23 6.80 1.58 0.25
C VAL A 23 7.01 0.39 -0.69
N TRP A 24 7.85 -0.55 -0.25
CA TRP A 24 8.15 -1.79 -0.94
C TRP A 24 8.14 -2.94 0.07
N LEU A 25 7.32 -3.96 -0.20
CA LEU A 25 7.15 -5.11 0.70
C LEU A 25 7.42 -6.43 0.00
N THR A 26 7.89 -7.42 0.75
CA THR A 26 7.95 -8.82 0.31
C THR A 26 6.56 -9.47 0.34
N ARG A 27 6.40 -10.64 -0.31
CA ARG A 27 5.15 -11.43 -0.22
C ARG A 27 4.76 -11.79 1.20
N HIS A 28 5.75 -12.03 2.07
CA HIS A 28 5.53 -12.37 3.48
C HIS A 28 4.99 -11.16 4.24
N GLN A 29 5.64 -9.99 4.10
CA GLN A 29 5.16 -8.76 4.73
C GLN A 29 3.76 -8.36 4.25
N ILE A 30 3.42 -8.58 2.97
CA ILE A 30 2.07 -8.32 2.47
C ILE A 30 1.04 -9.29 3.08
N ALA A 31 1.44 -10.56 3.23
CA ALA A 31 0.61 -11.57 3.87
C ALA A 31 0.33 -11.21 5.34
N ASP A 32 1.34 -10.77 6.07
CA ASP A 32 1.24 -10.29 7.45
C ASP A 32 0.39 -9.02 7.54
N LEU A 33 0.67 -8.02 6.69
CA LEU A 33 -0.07 -6.76 6.60
C LEU A 33 -1.58 -7.00 6.43
N PHE A 34 -1.95 -7.91 5.53
CA PHE A 34 -3.35 -8.21 5.26
C PHE A 34 -3.93 -9.35 6.09
N GLY A 35 -3.15 -10.04 6.93
CA GLY A 35 -3.61 -11.20 7.70
C GLY A 35 -4.14 -12.33 6.80
N VAL A 36 -3.39 -12.66 5.73
CA VAL A 36 -3.73 -13.73 4.77
C VAL A 36 -2.55 -14.68 4.58
N PHE A 37 -2.77 -15.82 3.92
CA PHE A 37 -1.69 -16.75 3.61
C PHE A 37 -0.81 -16.27 2.44
N VAL A 38 0.50 -16.47 2.55
CA VAL A 38 1.48 -16.14 1.50
C VAL A 38 1.14 -16.73 0.11
N PRO A 39 0.64 -17.97 -0.01
CA PRO A 39 0.19 -18.52 -1.30
C PRO A 39 -0.94 -17.72 -1.95
N ALA A 40 -1.86 -17.15 -1.15
CA ALA A 40 -2.95 -16.31 -1.66
C ALA A 40 -2.41 -15.01 -2.26
N VAL A 41 -1.43 -14.38 -1.60
CA VAL A 41 -0.71 -13.21 -2.13
C VAL A 41 -0.01 -13.57 -3.45
N GLY A 42 0.77 -14.65 -3.46
CA GLY A 42 1.49 -15.09 -4.66
C GLY A 42 0.59 -15.41 -5.85
N SER A 43 -0.56 -16.05 -5.62
CA SER A 43 -1.54 -16.34 -6.68
C SER A 43 -2.11 -15.05 -7.29
N ASN A 44 -2.49 -14.09 -6.45
CA ASN A 44 -3.05 -12.82 -6.92
C ASN A 44 -2.02 -11.95 -7.64
N ILE A 45 -0.77 -11.90 -7.17
CA ILE A 45 0.32 -11.20 -7.88
C ILE A 45 0.48 -11.74 -9.30
N ARG A 46 0.58 -13.07 -9.45
CA ARG A 46 0.70 -13.69 -10.78
C ARG A 46 -0.49 -13.35 -11.67
N SER A 47 -1.71 -13.37 -11.12
CA SER A 47 -2.91 -13.02 -11.87
C SER A 47 -2.93 -11.56 -12.31
N ILE A 48 -2.49 -10.62 -11.47
CA ILE A 48 -2.42 -9.18 -11.77
C ILE A 48 -1.36 -8.89 -12.84
N LEU A 49 -0.17 -9.49 -12.73
CA LEU A 49 0.89 -9.33 -13.72
C LEU A 49 0.46 -9.93 -15.08
N LYS A 50 -0.15 -11.12 -15.06
CA LYS A 50 -0.68 -11.77 -16.28
C LYS A 50 -1.76 -10.94 -16.96
N SER A 51 -2.56 -10.17 -16.21
CA SER A 51 -3.60 -9.34 -16.83
C SER A 51 -3.06 -8.07 -17.49
N GLY A 52 -1.78 -7.72 -17.28
CA GLY A 52 -1.14 -6.56 -17.92
C GLY A 52 -1.67 -5.19 -17.46
N ILE A 53 -2.50 -5.16 -16.40
CA ILE A 53 -3.09 -3.92 -15.88
C ILE A 53 -2.02 -3.06 -15.20
N LEU A 54 -1.07 -3.71 -14.52
CA LEU A 54 0.10 -3.06 -13.93
C LEU A 54 1.32 -3.37 -14.76
N ARG A 55 2.16 -2.35 -14.98
CA ARG A 55 3.46 -2.49 -15.62
C ARG A 55 4.45 -3.12 -14.65
N GLU A 56 4.93 -4.33 -14.96
CA GLU A 56 5.76 -5.13 -14.06
C GLU A 56 6.98 -4.35 -13.55
N GLU A 57 7.64 -3.59 -14.41
CA GLU A 57 8.83 -2.79 -14.09
C GLU A 57 8.59 -1.67 -13.06
N ARG A 58 7.33 -1.27 -12.86
CA ARG A 58 6.94 -0.25 -11.86
C ARG A 58 6.56 -0.84 -10.52
N VAL A 59 6.09 -2.09 -10.53
CA VAL A 59 5.40 -2.69 -9.38
C VAL A 59 6.13 -3.88 -8.77
N TYR A 60 7.18 -4.35 -9.44
CA TYR A 60 7.99 -5.48 -9.03
C TYR A 60 9.47 -5.17 -9.23
N ARG A 61 10.29 -5.53 -8.24
CA ARG A 61 11.75 -5.51 -8.38
C ARG A 61 12.40 -6.63 -7.58
N ARG A 62 13.59 -7.00 -8.01
CA ARG A 62 14.46 -7.95 -7.31
C ARG A 62 15.65 -7.20 -6.76
N GLU A 63 15.92 -7.38 -5.48
CA GLU A 63 17.09 -6.81 -4.81
C GLU A 63 17.96 -7.91 -4.23
N ARG A 64 19.27 -7.63 -4.13
CA ARG A 64 20.19 -8.51 -3.44
C ARG A 64 20.28 -8.09 -1.99
N ASN A 65 20.00 -9.01 -1.08
CA ASN A 65 20.21 -8.76 0.35
C ASN A 65 21.71 -8.82 0.69
N ARG A 66 22.06 -8.46 1.94
CA ARG A 66 23.45 -8.45 2.41
C ARG A 66 24.13 -9.81 2.36
N ASP A 67 23.34 -10.88 2.45
CA ASP A 67 23.81 -12.27 2.43
C ASP A 67 23.91 -12.83 0.99
N GLY A 68 23.71 -11.98 -0.03
CA GLY A 68 23.79 -12.36 -1.44
C GLY A 68 22.54 -13.02 -2.01
N GLY A 69 21.53 -13.28 -1.20
CA GLY A 69 20.22 -13.79 -1.58
C GLY A 69 19.36 -12.77 -2.33
N ILE A 70 18.43 -13.26 -3.14
CA ILE A 70 17.54 -12.41 -3.94
C ILE A 70 16.20 -12.27 -3.23
N VAL A 71 15.76 -11.03 -3.04
CA VAL A 71 14.48 -10.68 -2.43
C VAL A 71 13.58 -10.05 -3.49
N GLU A 72 12.35 -10.52 -3.55
CA GLU A 72 11.30 -9.97 -4.39
C GLU A 72 10.51 -8.92 -3.60
N LEU A 73 10.38 -7.73 -4.18
CA LEU A 73 9.70 -6.59 -3.58
C LEU A 73 8.59 -6.09 -4.49
N TYR A 74 7.49 -5.65 -3.87
CA TYR A 74 6.30 -5.17 -4.54
C TYR A 74 5.93 -3.77 -4.05
N SER A 75 5.60 -2.89 -4.98
CA SER A 75 5.32 -1.48 -4.69
C SER A 75 3.96 -1.27 -4.01
N LEU A 76 3.72 -0.05 -3.50
CA LEU A 76 2.41 0.38 -3.00
C LEU A 76 1.27 0.19 -4.02
N GLU A 77 1.56 0.32 -5.32
CA GLU A 77 0.57 0.13 -6.38
C GLU A 77 0.13 -1.35 -6.46
N MET A 78 1.07 -2.30 -6.37
CA MET A 78 0.74 -3.73 -6.26
C MET A 78 -0.01 -4.02 -4.96
N ILE A 79 0.42 -3.45 -3.84
CA ILE A 79 -0.23 -3.62 -2.53
C ILE A 79 -1.68 -3.14 -2.60
N ALA A 80 -1.93 -1.99 -3.23
CA ALA A 80 -3.28 -1.47 -3.45
C ALA A 80 -4.13 -2.39 -4.33
N ALA A 81 -3.59 -2.90 -5.44
CA ALA A 81 -4.31 -3.86 -6.28
C ALA A 81 -4.66 -5.15 -5.52
N LEU A 82 -3.74 -5.65 -4.70
CA LEU A 82 -3.96 -6.83 -3.85
C LEU A 82 -5.05 -6.58 -2.80
N ALA A 83 -5.14 -5.38 -2.24
CA ALA A 83 -6.22 -5.05 -1.30
C ALA A 83 -7.61 -5.22 -1.92
N PHE A 84 -7.79 -5.07 -3.23
CA PHE A 84 -9.07 -5.34 -3.92
C PHE A 84 -9.28 -6.80 -4.33
N ARG A 85 -8.22 -7.62 -4.30
CA ARG A 85 -8.31 -9.05 -4.59
C ARG A 85 -8.47 -9.91 -3.33
N LEU A 86 -7.94 -9.46 -2.20
CA LEU A 86 -7.89 -10.22 -0.95
C LEU A 86 -9.11 -9.95 -0.07
N LYS A 87 -9.60 -11.02 0.57
CA LYS A 87 -10.73 -11.01 1.51
C LYS A 87 -10.23 -11.11 2.94
N SER A 88 -9.94 -9.97 3.56
CA SER A 88 -9.61 -9.88 4.99
C SER A 88 -10.04 -8.53 5.58
N GLY A 89 -10.15 -8.46 6.91
CA GLY A 89 -10.46 -7.21 7.62
C GLY A 89 -9.41 -6.13 7.38
N ASN A 90 -8.13 -6.50 7.36
CA ASN A 90 -7.03 -5.57 7.06
C ASN A 90 -7.07 -5.09 5.60
N ALA A 91 -7.39 -5.96 4.64
CA ALA A 91 -7.58 -5.54 3.25
C ALA A 91 -8.76 -4.57 3.12
N GLU A 92 -9.85 -4.79 3.86
CA GLU A 92 -10.98 -3.86 3.91
C GLU A 92 -10.61 -2.51 4.53
N ALA A 93 -9.87 -2.51 5.65
CA ALA A 93 -9.36 -1.30 6.26
C ALA A 93 -8.50 -0.50 5.29
N PHE A 94 -7.61 -1.18 4.56
CA PHE A 94 -6.76 -0.57 3.53
C PHE A 94 -7.58 0.01 2.36
N ARG A 95 -8.57 -0.73 1.83
CA ARG A 95 -9.46 -0.21 0.78
C ARG A 95 -10.18 1.05 1.23
N ARG A 96 -10.76 1.06 2.44
CA ARG A 96 -11.44 2.24 2.99
C ARG A 96 -10.48 3.42 3.17
N TRP A 97 -9.27 3.16 3.65
CA TRP A 97 -8.24 4.17 3.78
C TRP A 97 -7.87 4.78 2.41
N LEU A 98 -7.66 3.95 1.40
CA LEU A 98 -7.30 4.38 0.04
C LEU A 98 -8.40 5.24 -0.58
N VAL A 99 -9.67 4.81 -0.47
CA VAL A 99 -10.82 5.57 -0.95
C VAL A 99 -10.93 6.92 -0.23
N ARG A 100 -10.82 6.95 1.10
CA ARG A 100 -10.82 8.22 1.86
C ARG A 100 -9.69 9.13 1.41
N ARG A 101 -8.48 8.60 1.24
CA ARG A 101 -7.30 9.39 0.84
C ARG A 101 -7.48 10.02 -0.54
N ALA A 102 -8.07 9.28 -1.49
CA ALA A 102 -8.33 9.75 -2.84
C ALA A 102 -9.41 10.85 -2.91
N THR A 103 -10.39 10.83 -2.00
CA THR A 103 -11.51 11.80 -1.99
C THR A 103 -11.27 13.02 -1.09
N THR A 104 -10.30 12.98 -0.18
CA THR A 104 -10.05 14.04 0.81
C THR A 104 -9.28 15.26 0.25
N THR A 105 -8.87 15.25 -1.03
CA THR A 105 -8.06 16.33 -1.64
C THR A 105 -8.78 17.69 -1.77
N ALA A 106 -10.08 17.80 -1.48
CA ALA A 106 -10.88 18.99 -1.83
C ALA A 106 -11.26 19.94 -0.66
N VAL A 107 -10.51 20.02 0.44
CA VAL A 107 -10.79 21.04 1.51
C VAL A 107 -9.63 22.03 1.73
N VAL A 108 -8.48 21.87 1.08
CA VAL A 108 -7.35 22.82 1.19
C VAL A 108 -7.19 23.65 -0.08
N TRP A 109 -8.31 24.17 -0.60
CA TRP A 109 -8.29 25.48 -1.24
C TRP A 109 -8.89 26.46 -0.24
N GLN A 110 -8.09 26.84 0.76
CA GLN A 110 -8.38 28.03 1.54
C GLN A 110 -8.39 29.21 0.55
N LEU A 111 -9.59 29.63 0.15
CA LEU A 111 -9.82 30.85 -0.62
C LEU A 111 -9.31 32.04 0.22
N PRO A 112 -8.36 32.85 -0.28
CA PRO A 112 -8.02 34.11 0.37
C PRO A 112 -9.26 35.02 0.29
N GLY A 113 -9.93 35.29 1.42
CA GLY A 113 -11.01 36.29 1.48
C GLY A 113 -12.21 36.00 2.39
N MET A 114 -12.33 34.83 3.02
CA MET A 114 -13.53 34.48 3.81
C MET A 114 -13.44 34.74 5.32
N ASN A 115 -12.45 35.49 5.81
CA ASN A 115 -12.31 35.79 7.25
C ASN A 115 -12.73 37.23 7.64
N THR A 116 -13.42 37.98 6.78
CA THR A 116 -13.71 39.41 7.05
C THR A 116 -15.20 39.77 7.08
N ILE A 117 -16.14 38.83 7.16
CA ILE A 117 -17.59 39.15 7.22
C ILE A 117 -18.26 38.58 8.49
N LEU A 118 -17.49 38.30 9.54
CA LEU A 118 -18.05 37.96 10.85
C LEU A 118 -17.18 38.56 11.96
N ASN A 119 -17.11 39.89 12.02
CA ASN A 119 -17.03 40.66 13.27
C ASN A 119 -17.23 42.16 13.00
#